data_AF-A0A1J9R9N2-F1
#
_entry.id   AF-A0A1J9R9N2-F1
#
_cell.length_a   1.000
_cell.length_b   1.000
_cell.length_c   1.000
_cell.angle_alpha   90.00
_cell.angle_beta   90.00
_cell.angle_gamma   90.00
#
_symmetry.space_group_name_H-M   'P 1'
#
loop_
_entity.id
_entity.type
_entity.pdbx_description
1 polymer ?
#
loop_
_entity_poly.entity_id
_entity_poly.type
_entity_poly.pdbx_seq_one_letter_code
_entity_poly.pdbx_strand_id
1 'polypeptide(L)'
;MSDSASQNYFTANVLTNTGYALIVVTSATVITRFSIRIWKRKPLQIEDLLVGVAWASFLALTISYIVVTPPMYHLYAVSAGRAEQYPDMMDDALFIIKVFFYSTMLLWVTLWAVKFSLLALYRRLMNGLRTYVVLWWILVVFCAATFIGAVISNLTSCSSMHAWFSPGLTYRPSIRLPVKHTRF
;
A
#
# COMPACT_ATOMS: atom_id res chain seq x y z
N MET A 1 28.22 -0.16 -30.45
CA MET A 1 27.41 0.85 -29.76
C MET A 1 26.25 0.12 -29.10
N SER A 2 26.29 -0.03 -27.79
CA SER A 2 25.50 -1.02 -27.04
C SER A 2 24.77 -0.34 -25.89
N ASP A 3 23.59 0.24 -26.18
CA ASP A 3 22.76 0.87 -25.13
C ASP A 3 21.23 0.78 -25.35
N SER A 4 20.78 -0.13 -26.21
CA SER A 4 19.35 -0.49 -26.27
C SER A 4 18.86 -1.27 -25.03
N ALA A 5 19.80 -1.73 -24.18
CA ALA A 5 19.51 -2.45 -22.95
C ALA A 5 19.03 -1.55 -21.80
N SER A 6 19.46 -0.29 -21.75
CA SER A 6 19.20 0.61 -20.61
C SER A 6 17.79 1.23 -20.59
N GLN A 7 17.06 1.22 -21.71
CA GLN A 7 15.70 1.80 -21.80
C GLN A 7 14.57 0.88 -21.31
N ASN A 8 14.84 -0.40 -21.00
CA ASN A 8 13.82 -1.37 -20.55
C ASN A 8 13.73 -1.56 -19.02
N TYR A 9 14.50 -0.79 -18.24
CA TYR A 9 14.59 -0.97 -16.78
C TYR A 9 13.28 -0.68 -16.02
N PHE A 10 12.33 0.04 -16.62
CA PHE A 10 11.00 0.30 -16.08
C PHE A 10 9.87 -0.23 -16.98
N THR A 11 10.10 -1.34 -17.69
CA THR A 11 9.05 -2.04 -18.44
C THR A 11 8.11 -2.78 -17.49
N ALA A 12 6.79 -2.73 -17.72
CA ALA A 12 5.76 -3.29 -16.83
C ALA A 12 6.00 -4.77 -16.44
N ASN A 13 6.57 -5.57 -17.35
CA ASN A 13 6.96 -6.96 -17.13
C ASN A 13 7.94 -7.14 -15.95
N VAL A 14 8.82 -6.17 -15.68
CA VAL A 14 9.76 -6.19 -14.55
C VAL A 14 9.01 -6.02 -13.23
N LEU A 15 8.02 -5.11 -13.21
CA LEU A 15 7.20 -4.83 -12.04
C LEU A 15 6.27 -6.02 -11.71
N THR A 16 5.61 -6.61 -12.72
CA THR A 16 4.77 -7.80 -12.52
C THR A 16 5.59 -9.01 -12.10
N ASN A 17 6.74 -9.28 -12.73
CA ASN A 17 7.61 -10.39 -12.35
C ASN A 17 8.15 -10.23 -10.91
N THR A 18 8.52 -9.02 -10.51
CA THR A 18 8.89 -8.71 -9.12
C THR A 18 7.74 -8.97 -8.15
N GLY A 19 6.51 -8.54 -8.50
CA GLY A 19 5.30 -8.81 -7.72
C GLY A 19 5.04 -10.31 -7.51
N TYR A 20 5.10 -11.10 -8.58
CA TYR A 20 4.94 -12.55 -8.51
C TYR A 20 6.06 -13.22 -7.68
N ALA A 21 7.33 -12.79 -7.85
CA ALA A 21 8.44 -13.31 -7.06
C ALA A 21 8.26 -13.05 -5.55
N LEU A 22 7.81 -11.84 -5.18
CA LEU A 22 7.51 -11.49 -3.78
C LEU A 22 6.34 -12.29 -3.21
N ILE A 23 5.28 -12.54 -3.99
CA ILE A 23 4.17 -13.42 -3.60
C ILE A 23 4.67 -14.85 -3.34
N VAL A 24 5.50 -15.41 -4.22
CA VAL A 24 6.06 -16.76 -4.08
C VAL A 24 6.97 -16.87 -2.84
N VAL A 25 7.89 -15.92 -2.63
CA VAL A 25 8.81 -15.94 -1.47
C VAL A 25 8.06 -15.76 -0.14
N THR A 26 7.09 -14.83 -0.08
CA THR A 26 6.33 -14.61 1.17
C THR A 26 5.37 -15.76 1.47
N SER A 27 4.67 -16.32 0.47
CA SER A 27 3.84 -17.51 0.67
C SER A 27 4.69 -18.73 1.09
N ALA A 28 5.82 -18.99 0.44
CA ALA A 28 6.70 -20.11 0.80
C ALA A 28 7.22 -20.01 2.25
N THR A 29 7.64 -18.81 2.70
CA THR A 29 8.12 -18.63 4.09
C THR A 29 7.00 -18.76 5.13
N VAL A 30 5.78 -18.31 4.82
CA VAL A 30 4.61 -18.47 5.70
C VAL A 30 4.16 -19.93 5.75
N ILE A 31 4.01 -20.60 4.60
CA ILE A 31 3.70 -22.04 4.53
C ILE A 31 4.73 -22.84 5.33
N THR A 32 6.03 -22.60 5.13
CA THR A 32 7.09 -23.28 5.89
C THR A 32 6.92 -23.13 7.40
N ARG A 33 6.60 -21.93 7.89
CA ARG A 33 6.34 -21.69 9.31
C ARG A 33 5.09 -22.43 9.81
N PHE A 34 3.98 -22.37 9.10
CA PHE A 34 2.75 -23.09 9.45
C PHE A 34 2.93 -24.62 9.42
N SER A 35 3.62 -25.17 8.41
CA SER A 35 3.96 -26.59 8.34
C SER A 35 4.79 -27.03 9.56
N ILE A 36 5.87 -26.33 9.90
CA ILE A 36 6.69 -26.63 11.09
C ILE A 36 5.87 -26.52 12.38
N ARG A 37 4.95 -25.55 12.47
CA ARG A 37 4.05 -25.34 13.61
C ARG A 37 3.11 -26.54 13.83
N ILE A 38 2.44 -26.96 12.76
CA ILE A 38 1.48 -28.06 12.73
C ILE A 38 2.20 -29.39 13.03
N TRP A 39 3.35 -29.64 12.40
CA TRP A 39 4.12 -30.88 12.57
C TRP A 39 4.60 -31.06 14.02
N LYS A 40 4.98 -29.97 14.71
CA LYS A 40 5.34 -30.00 16.14
C LYS A 40 4.14 -29.92 17.10
N ARG A 41 2.90 -29.97 16.60
CA ARG A 41 1.62 -29.87 17.34
C ARG A 41 1.61 -28.83 18.46
N LYS A 42 2.27 -27.69 18.27
CA LYS A 42 2.30 -26.61 19.28
C LYS A 42 1.01 -25.80 19.19
N PRO A 43 0.38 -25.40 20.32
CA PRO A 43 -0.83 -24.59 20.30
C PRO A 43 -0.62 -23.32 19.46
N LEU A 44 -1.63 -22.91 18.71
CA LEU A 44 -1.59 -21.67 17.91
C LEU A 44 -1.36 -20.49 18.84
N GLN A 45 -0.33 -19.69 18.59
CA GLN A 45 -0.09 -18.47 19.34
C GLN A 45 -0.59 -17.26 18.57
N ILE A 46 -0.92 -16.21 19.31
CA ILE A 46 -1.24 -14.88 18.78
C ILE A 46 -0.08 -14.38 17.87
N GLU A 47 1.16 -14.75 18.21
CA GLU A 47 2.37 -14.60 17.37
C GLU A 47 2.18 -15.09 15.92
N ASP A 48 1.61 -16.29 15.74
CA ASP A 48 1.44 -16.92 14.42
C ASP A 48 0.27 -16.26 13.64
N LEU A 49 -0.80 -15.87 14.35
CA LEU A 49 -1.96 -15.20 13.75
C LEU A 49 -1.61 -13.80 13.23
N LEU A 50 -0.80 -13.02 13.96
CA LEU A 50 -0.32 -11.71 13.46
C LEU A 50 0.56 -11.84 12.20
N VAL A 51 1.36 -12.91 12.08
CA VAL A 51 2.11 -13.18 10.84
C VAL A 51 1.17 -13.52 9.69
N GLY A 52 0.11 -14.30 9.95
CA GLY A 52 -0.95 -14.56 8.95
C GLY A 52 -1.65 -13.31 8.46
N VAL A 53 -2.00 -12.38 9.38
CA VAL A 53 -2.60 -11.08 9.02
C VAL A 53 -1.63 -10.21 8.22
N ALA A 54 -0.36 -10.12 8.62
CA ALA A 54 0.67 -9.37 7.88
C ALA A 54 0.86 -9.90 6.45
N TRP A 55 0.81 -11.23 6.27
CA TRP A 55 0.88 -11.86 4.95
C TRP A 55 -0.35 -11.59 4.10
N ALA A 56 -1.56 -11.67 4.68
CA ALA A 56 -2.80 -11.37 3.97
C ALA A 56 -2.86 -9.90 3.50
N SER A 57 -2.43 -8.94 4.32
CA SER A 57 -2.32 -7.53 3.91
C SER A 57 -1.23 -7.29 2.87
N PHE A 58 -0.11 -8.01 2.93
CA PHE A 58 0.94 -7.95 1.92
C PHE A 58 0.51 -8.52 0.55
N LEU A 59 -0.25 -9.63 0.54
CA LEU A 59 -0.82 -10.19 -0.69
C LEU A 59 -1.79 -9.20 -1.34
N ALA A 60 -2.75 -8.68 -0.57
CA ALA A 60 -3.74 -7.74 -1.10
C ALA A 60 -3.07 -6.46 -1.64
N LEU A 61 -2.04 -5.94 -0.97
CA LEU A 61 -1.20 -4.84 -1.46
C LEU A 61 -0.58 -5.16 -2.82
N THR A 62 0.05 -6.32 -2.95
CA THR A 62 0.75 -6.70 -4.18
C THR A 62 -0.22 -6.92 -5.34
N ILE A 63 -1.39 -7.51 -5.08
CA ILE A 63 -2.47 -7.70 -6.07
C ILE A 63 -3.01 -6.34 -6.54
N SER A 64 -3.31 -5.42 -5.63
CA SER A 64 -3.76 -4.06 -5.98
C SER A 64 -2.74 -3.31 -6.85
N TYR A 65 -1.44 -3.46 -6.57
CA TYR A 65 -0.38 -2.81 -7.33
C TYR A 65 -0.26 -3.37 -8.77
N ILE A 66 -0.40 -4.69 -8.93
CA ILE A 66 -0.42 -5.34 -10.26
C ILE A 66 -1.61 -4.82 -11.09
N VAL A 67 -2.79 -4.66 -10.50
CA VAL A 67 -3.99 -4.17 -11.20
C VAL A 67 -3.88 -2.69 -11.61
N VAL A 68 -3.25 -1.83 -10.80
CA VAL A 68 -3.07 -0.40 -11.12
C VAL A 68 -1.87 -0.09 -12.00
N THR A 69 -0.98 -1.05 -12.22
CA THR A 69 0.17 -0.92 -13.12
C THR A 69 -0.24 -0.43 -14.54
N PRO A 70 -1.16 -1.09 -15.28
CA PRO A 70 -1.53 -0.65 -16.63
C PRO A 70 -2.05 0.80 -16.77
N PRO A 71 -3.10 1.26 -16.03
CA PRO A 71 -3.61 2.62 -16.21
C PRO A 71 -2.59 3.69 -15.78
N MET A 72 -1.71 3.41 -14.81
CA MET A 72 -0.58 4.29 -14.48
C MET A 72 0.34 4.51 -15.68
N TYR A 73 0.77 3.46 -16.38
CA TYR A 73 1.64 3.61 -17.56
C TYR A 73 0.97 4.41 -18.70
N HIS A 74 -0.35 4.25 -18.89
CA HIS A 74 -1.09 5.05 -19.89
C HIS A 74 -1.13 6.53 -19.52
N LEU A 75 -1.48 6.88 -18.27
CA LEU A 75 -1.48 8.27 -17.80
C LEU A 75 -0.08 8.90 -17.81
N TYR A 76 0.97 8.13 -17.50
CA TYR A 76 2.35 8.61 -17.64
C TYR A 76 2.71 8.92 -19.11
N ALA A 77 2.33 8.06 -20.06
CA ALA A 77 2.58 8.29 -21.49
C ALA A 77 1.90 9.56 -22.02
N VAL A 78 0.68 9.85 -21.54
CA VAL A 78 -0.07 11.08 -21.84
C VAL A 78 0.61 12.30 -21.20
N SER A 79 0.99 12.21 -19.92
CA SER A 79 1.68 13.32 -19.22
C SER A 79 3.03 13.68 -19.85
N ALA A 80 3.66 12.73 -20.53
CA ALA A 80 4.88 12.90 -21.32
C ALA A 80 4.62 13.45 -22.75
N GLY A 81 3.39 13.83 -23.07
CA GLY A 81 2.99 14.40 -24.36
C GLY A 81 2.97 13.40 -25.52
N ARG A 82 2.91 12.09 -25.25
CA ARG A 82 3.00 11.03 -26.29
C ARG A 82 1.67 10.41 -26.70
N ALA A 83 0.57 10.85 -26.12
CA ALA A 83 -0.78 10.39 -26.44
C ALA A 83 -1.80 11.54 -26.30
N GLU A 84 -2.90 11.45 -27.04
CA GLU A 84 -3.96 12.46 -27.07
C GLU A 84 -4.78 12.48 -25.76
N GLN A 85 -5.42 13.61 -25.47
CA GLN A 85 -6.22 13.81 -24.26
C GLN A 85 -7.53 13.02 -24.36
N TYR A 86 -7.65 11.97 -23.55
CA TYR A 86 -8.78 11.03 -23.56
C TYR A 86 -9.82 11.46 -22.51
N PRO A 87 -11.14 11.40 -22.79
CA PRO A 87 -12.18 11.95 -21.90
C PRO A 87 -12.19 11.28 -20.52
N ASP A 88 -11.91 9.99 -20.44
CA ASP A 88 -12.03 9.19 -19.20
C ASP A 88 -10.82 9.33 -18.24
N MET A 89 -9.81 10.15 -18.60
CA MET A 89 -8.60 10.37 -17.78
C MET A 89 -8.88 10.80 -16.34
N MET A 90 -10.03 11.46 -16.11
CA MET A 90 -10.41 11.91 -14.78
C MET A 90 -10.82 10.76 -13.86
N ASP A 91 -11.54 9.77 -14.41
CA ASP A 91 -11.98 8.59 -13.66
C ASP A 91 -10.83 7.58 -13.48
N ASP A 92 -9.95 7.42 -14.47
CA ASP A 92 -8.71 6.64 -14.32
C ASP A 92 -7.80 7.24 -13.23
N ALA A 93 -7.61 8.57 -13.23
CA ALA A 93 -6.85 9.24 -12.18
C ALA A 93 -7.49 9.02 -10.79
N LEU A 94 -8.83 9.15 -10.68
CA LEU A 94 -9.55 8.87 -9.44
C LEU A 94 -9.46 7.41 -8.99
N PHE A 95 -9.45 6.45 -9.93
CA PHE A 95 -9.28 5.03 -9.63
C PHE A 95 -7.86 4.73 -9.10
N ILE A 96 -6.83 5.22 -9.77
CA ILE A 96 -5.44 5.10 -9.32
C ILE A 96 -5.27 5.71 -7.92
N ILE A 97 -5.75 6.94 -7.72
CA ILE A 97 -5.65 7.67 -6.46
C ILE A 97 -6.32 6.87 -5.31
N LYS A 98 -7.54 6.34 -5.52
CA LYS A 98 -8.22 5.41 -4.59
C LYS A 98 -7.35 4.22 -4.18
N VAL A 99 -6.76 3.53 -5.16
CA VAL A 99 -5.95 2.32 -4.92
C VAL A 99 -4.60 2.65 -4.27
N PHE A 100 -4.01 3.82 -4.52
CA PHE A 100 -2.79 4.25 -3.82
C PHE A 100 -3.04 4.50 -2.32
N PHE A 101 -4.19 5.07 -1.94
CA PHE A 101 -4.58 5.18 -0.52
C PHE A 101 -4.80 3.81 0.13
N TYR A 102 -5.53 2.92 -0.54
CA TYR A 102 -5.72 1.53 -0.08
C TYR A 102 -4.38 0.81 0.12
N SER A 103 -3.50 0.87 -0.89
CA SER A 103 -2.15 0.30 -0.86
C SER A 103 -1.32 0.86 0.29
N THR A 104 -1.40 2.18 0.54
CA THR A 104 -0.73 2.82 1.68
C THR A 104 -1.24 2.25 2.99
N MET A 105 -2.56 2.17 3.19
CA MET A 105 -3.14 1.61 4.42
C MET A 105 -2.78 0.14 4.64
N LEU A 106 -2.71 -0.69 3.59
CA LEU A 106 -2.28 -2.09 3.68
C LEU A 106 -0.79 -2.25 4.01
N LEU A 107 0.07 -1.39 3.44
CA LEU A 107 1.49 -1.33 3.80
C LEU A 107 1.66 -0.94 5.27
N TRP A 108 0.88 0.04 5.75
CA TRP A 108 0.85 0.44 7.16
C TRP A 108 0.41 -0.72 8.07
N VAL A 109 -0.70 -1.40 7.77
CA VAL A 109 -1.14 -2.59 8.54
C VAL A 109 -0.07 -3.69 8.58
N THR A 110 0.58 -3.95 7.44
CA THR A 110 1.64 -4.96 7.34
C THR A 110 2.83 -4.64 8.26
N LEU A 111 3.31 -3.38 8.26
CA LEU A 111 4.42 -2.95 9.11
C LEU A 111 4.10 -3.04 10.61
N TRP A 112 2.86 -2.67 11.00
CA TRP A 112 2.44 -2.78 12.40
C TRP A 112 2.27 -4.23 12.85
N ALA A 113 1.68 -5.09 12.02
CA ALA A 113 1.55 -6.51 12.34
C ALA A 113 2.91 -7.20 12.54
N VAL A 114 3.92 -6.86 11.72
CA VAL A 114 5.31 -7.32 11.91
C VAL A 114 5.93 -6.79 13.22
N LYS A 115 5.77 -5.49 13.53
CA LYS A 115 6.25 -4.91 14.80
C LYS A 115 5.63 -5.60 16.02
N PHE A 116 4.31 -5.83 16.03
CA PHE A 116 3.63 -6.51 17.14
C PHE A 116 4.02 -8.00 17.23
N SER A 117 4.25 -8.69 16.11
CA SER A 117 4.78 -10.06 16.11
C SER A 117 6.18 -10.13 16.75
N LEU A 118 7.08 -9.20 16.41
CA LEU A 118 8.40 -9.08 17.04
C LEU A 118 8.31 -8.73 18.54
N LEU A 119 7.37 -7.86 18.94
CA LEU A 119 7.16 -7.52 20.35
C LEU A 119 6.61 -8.68 21.18
N ALA A 120 5.76 -9.53 20.60
CA ALA A 120 5.29 -10.76 21.23
C ALA A 120 6.43 -11.77 21.39
N LEU A 121 7.27 -11.93 20.36
CA LEU A 121 8.47 -12.76 20.40
C LEU A 121 9.49 -12.27 21.46
N TYR A 122 9.71 -10.94 21.58
CA TYR A 122 10.54 -10.34 22.64
C TYR A 122 10.04 -10.73 24.02
N ARG A 123 8.76 -10.47 24.29
CA ARG A 123 8.12 -10.77 25.57
C ARG A 123 8.25 -12.24 25.93
N ARG A 124 8.07 -13.13 24.96
CA ARG A 124 8.21 -14.58 25.16
C ARG A 124 9.64 -15.01 25.51
N LEU A 125 10.64 -14.49 24.79
CA LEU A 125 12.05 -14.82 24.99
C LEU A 125 12.57 -14.30 26.34
N MET A 126 12.08 -13.14 26.78
CA MET A 126 12.52 -12.42 27.97
C MET A 126 11.60 -12.64 29.20
N ASN A 127 10.79 -13.71 29.19
CA ASN A 127 9.83 -14.04 30.26
C ASN A 127 10.57 -14.35 31.58
N GLY A 128 10.73 -13.33 32.43
CA GLY A 128 11.33 -13.45 33.76
C GLY A 128 11.54 -12.10 34.46
N LEU A 129 11.84 -11.03 33.71
CA LEU A 129 12.07 -9.69 34.28
C LEU A 129 10.81 -8.82 34.22
N ARG A 130 10.29 -8.44 35.39
CA ARG A 130 9.10 -7.59 35.57
C ARG A 130 9.22 -6.25 34.81
N THR A 131 10.44 -5.72 34.67
CA THR A 131 10.74 -4.47 33.97
C THR A 131 10.46 -4.52 32.45
N TYR A 132 10.69 -5.66 31.78
CA TYR A 132 10.42 -5.76 30.33
C TYR A 132 8.91 -5.74 30.03
N VAL A 133 8.05 -6.11 30.98
CA VAL A 133 6.59 -6.03 30.83
C VAL A 133 6.10 -4.58 30.80
N VAL A 134 6.72 -3.68 31.58
CA VAL A 134 6.40 -2.25 31.57
C VAL A 134 6.91 -1.59 30.28
N LEU A 135 8.16 -1.88 29.88
CA LEU A 135 8.73 -1.40 28.62
C LEU A 135 7.94 -1.92 27.40
N TRP A 136 7.45 -3.16 27.44
CA TRP A 136 6.57 -3.74 26.41
C TRP A 136 5.28 -2.93 26.26
N TRP A 137 4.61 -2.56 27.37
CA TRP A 137 3.41 -1.71 27.32
C TRP A 137 3.71 -0.30 26.80
N ILE A 138 4.81 0.33 27.21
CA ILE A 138 5.24 1.64 26.68
C ILE A 138 5.46 1.56 25.16
N LEU A 139 6.14 0.51 24.69
CA LEU A 139 6.36 0.28 23.25
C LEU A 139 5.04 0.01 22.51
N VAL A 140 4.11 -0.77 23.07
CA VAL A 140 2.76 -0.98 22.48
C VAL A 140 2.01 0.35 22.33
N VAL A 141 2.00 1.19 23.36
CA VAL A 141 1.31 2.49 23.33
C VAL A 141 1.97 3.46 22.35
N PHE A 142 3.31 3.55 22.34
CA PHE A 142 4.05 4.36 21.37
C PHE A 142 3.81 3.91 19.91
N CYS A 143 3.75 2.59 19.69
CA CYS A 143 3.40 2.01 18.40
C CYS A 143 1.97 2.42 17.97
N ALA A 144 0.98 2.26 18.85
CA ALA A 144 -0.41 2.64 18.57
C ALA A 144 -0.57 4.15 18.32
N ALA A 145 0.09 5.00 19.10
CA ALA A 145 0.08 6.44 18.90
C ALA A 145 0.69 6.85 17.55
N THR A 146 1.80 6.20 17.14
CA THR A 146 2.44 6.46 15.85
C THR A 146 1.58 5.98 14.67
N PHE A 147 0.87 4.86 14.82
CA PHE A 147 -0.12 4.40 13.84
C PHE A 147 -1.26 5.42 13.66
N ILE A 148 -1.87 5.87 14.76
CA ILE A 148 -2.95 6.87 14.74
C ILE A 148 -2.47 8.17 14.11
N GLY A 149 -1.31 8.69 14.55
CA GLY A 149 -0.73 9.91 14.01
C GLY A 149 -0.51 9.86 12.50
N ALA A 150 -0.01 8.74 11.96
CA ALA A 150 0.19 8.59 10.53
C ALA A 150 -1.11 8.41 9.72
N VAL A 151 -2.13 7.72 10.27
CA VAL A 151 -3.46 7.67 9.64
C VAL A 151 -4.04 9.08 9.56
N ILE A 152 -3.92 9.87 10.64
CA ILE A 152 -4.31 11.29 10.65
C ILE A 152 -3.51 12.09 9.61
N SER A 153 -2.19 11.93 9.52
CA SER A 153 -1.38 12.63 8.50
C SER A 153 -1.85 12.33 7.08
N ASN A 154 -2.05 11.04 6.74
CA ASN A 154 -2.54 10.64 5.41
C ASN A 154 -3.93 11.22 5.09
N LEU A 155 -4.78 11.42 6.10
CA LEU A 155 -6.10 12.05 5.95
C LEU A 155 -6.05 13.59 5.97
N THR A 156 -5.00 14.20 6.51
CA THR A 156 -4.86 15.66 6.70
C THR A 156 -4.05 16.33 5.59
N SER A 157 -3.21 15.58 4.86
CA SER A 157 -2.38 16.10 3.76
C SER A 157 -3.17 16.74 2.59
N CYS A 158 -4.49 16.58 2.54
CA CYS A 158 -5.41 17.43 1.79
C CYS A 158 -6.61 17.74 2.68
N SER A 159 -7.05 19.00 2.74
CA SER A 159 -8.00 19.49 3.76
C SER A 159 -9.44 18.96 3.66
N SER A 160 -9.74 18.11 2.67
CA SER A 160 -10.99 17.34 2.63
C SER A 160 -10.86 16.10 1.75
N MET A 161 -11.51 14.99 2.15
CA MET A 161 -11.74 13.84 1.27
C MET A 161 -12.49 14.23 -0.01
N HIS A 162 -13.33 15.27 0.04
CA HIS A 162 -14.12 15.71 -1.11
C HIS A 162 -13.26 16.31 -2.23
N ALA A 163 -12.25 17.13 -1.90
CA ALA A 163 -11.29 17.64 -2.88
C ALA A 163 -10.45 16.51 -3.52
N TRP A 164 -10.18 15.44 -2.77
CA TRP A 164 -9.45 14.25 -3.23
C TRP A 164 -10.25 13.40 -4.24
N PHE A 165 -11.58 13.55 -4.26
CA PHE A 165 -12.50 12.89 -5.20
C PHE A 165 -13.06 13.81 -6.30
N SER A 166 -12.58 15.06 -6.43
CA SER A 166 -13.10 16.02 -7.42
C SER A 166 -11.99 16.82 -8.11
N PRO A 167 -11.29 16.24 -9.10
CA PRO A 167 -10.27 16.93 -9.86
C PRO A 167 -10.97 17.74 -10.96
N GLY A 168 -11.17 19.04 -10.71
CA GLY A 168 -11.83 19.92 -11.68
C GLY A 168 -12.29 21.28 -11.14
N LEU A 169 -12.46 21.44 -9.83
CA LEU A 169 -12.92 22.70 -9.24
C LEU A 169 -11.80 23.73 -9.01
N THR A 170 -10.56 23.28 -8.77
CA THR A 170 -9.43 24.18 -8.43
C THR A 170 -8.79 24.86 -9.65
N TYR A 171 -9.05 24.39 -10.87
CA TYR A 171 -8.55 24.99 -12.13
C TYR A 171 -9.59 25.87 -12.84
N ARG A 172 -10.53 26.45 -12.10
CA ARG A 172 -11.29 27.61 -12.56
C ARG A 172 -10.71 28.88 -11.93
N PRO A 173 -9.69 29.51 -12.54
CA PRO A 173 -9.59 30.96 -12.43
C PRO A 173 -10.92 31.55 -12.92
N SER A 174 -11.29 32.74 -12.44
CA SER A 174 -12.60 33.37 -12.64
C SER A 174 -12.86 33.89 -14.08
N ILE A 175 -12.29 33.21 -15.09
CA ILE A 175 -12.55 33.42 -16.50
C ILE A 175 -13.97 32.93 -16.81
N ARG A 176 -14.89 33.89 -16.82
CA ARG A 176 -16.26 33.75 -17.31
C ARG A 176 -16.24 33.53 -18.82
N LEU A 177 -15.94 32.30 -19.26
CA LEU A 177 -16.28 31.87 -20.62
C LEU A 177 -17.82 31.90 -20.74
N PRO A 178 -18.39 32.72 -21.65
CA PRO A 178 -19.82 32.71 -21.86
C PRO A 178 -20.21 31.37 -22.50
N VAL A 179 -20.92 30.52 -21.76
CA VAL A 179 -21.57 29.33 -22.30
C VAL A 179 -22.62 29.80 -23.30
N LYS A 180 -22.25 29.84 -24.59
CA LYS A 180 -23.14 30.27 -25.67
C LYS A 180 -24.19 29.20 -25.88
N HIS A 181 -25.34 29.39 -25.23
CA HIS A 181 -26.43 28.42 -25.22
C HIS A 181 -26.89 28.11 -26.66
N THR A 182 -27.23 26.85 -26.86
CA THR A 182 -27.77 26.26 -28.09
C THR A 182 -28.81 27.10 -28.84
N ARG A 183 -28.70 27.11 -30.18
CA ARG A 183 -29.70 26.41 -31.01
C ARG A 183 -29.19 26.10 -32.43
N PHE A 184 -29.99 25.31 -33.14
CA PHE A 184 -29.92 25.00 -34.57
C PHE A 184 -29.94 26.27 -35.42
#